data_AF-F3KD31-F1
#
_entry.id   AF-F3KD31-F1
#
_cell.length_a   1.000
_cell.length_b   1.000
_cell.length_c   1.000
_cell.angle_alpha   90.00
_cell.angle_beta   90.00
_cell.angle_gamma   90.00
#
_symmetry.space_group_name_H-M   'P 1'
#
loop_
_entity.id
_entity.type
_entity.pdbx_description
1 polymer ?
#
loop_
_entity_poly.entity_id
_entity_poly.type
_entity_poly.pdbx_seq_one_letter_code
_entity_poly.pdbx_strand_id
1 'polypeptide(L)'
;MIDKIYHPYVQPLEQEIEWRAIHQDHQPGTADNTQLHRFAYGRSLNDRWFLEVYLIGEKSADDSFALEAYEVEAKWQLTEQGEFWADWGALFEIEKEHHEDVWEAATGLLIEKEWGKWSTTANLIAAYEWGADIENELESSLGLQARYRYSRAIEPAVELYKGQDTFALGPALLGQVTLGIGRQIKWEAAAIFGLDSDSPNRTLRFLVEFEF
;
A
#
# COMPACT_ATOMS: atom_id res chain seq x y z
N MET A 1 -8.13 5.68 1.39
CA MET A 1 -8.19 4.76 0.23
C MET A 1 -7.73 3.34 0.62
N ILE A 2 -8.19 2.29 -0.08
CA ILE A 2 -7.68 0.91 0.11
C ILE A 2 -6.35 0.75 -0.63
N ASP A 3 -5.27 0.52 0.10
CA ASP A 3 -3.92 0.43 -0.49
C ASP A 3 -3.17 -0.88 -0.16
N LYS A 4 -1.91 -1.05 -0.60
CA LYS A 4 -1.09 -2.24 -0.31
C LYS A 4 -0.91 -2.44 1.19
N ILE A 5 -0.73 -3.70 1.60
CA ILE A 5 -0.36 -4.01 2.98
C ILE A 5 1.17 -3.93 3.08
N TYR A 6 1.65 -3.00 3.90
CA TYR A 6 3.07 -2.76 4.07
C TYR A 6 3.70 -3.80 4.99
N HIS A 7 4.77 -4.44 4.50
CA HIS A 7 5.57 -5.39 5.27
C HIS A 7 6.81 -4.68 5.86
N PRO A 8 7.27 -5.01 7.08
CA PRO A 8 8.32 -4.25 7.78
C PRO A 8 9.74 -4.47 7.24
N TYR A 9 9.91 -5.32 6.23
CA TYR A 9 11.22 -5.80 5.79
C TYR A 9 11.84 -4.91 4.71
N VAL A 10 13.15 -4.70 4.81
CA VAL A 10 13.98 -3.99 3.82
C VAL A 10 15.05 -4.95 3.31
N GLN A 11 15.18 -5.12 1.98
CA GLN A 11 16.27 -5.92 1.44
C GLN A 11 17.50 -5.04 1.18
N PRO A 12 18.68 -5.39 1.70
CA PRO A 12 19.89 -4.62 1.44
C PRO A 12 20.26 -4.62 -0.05
N LEU A 13 20.68 -3.45 -0.55
CA LEU A 13 21.09 -3.21 -1.95
C LEU A 13 19.97 -3.34 -2.99
N GLU A 14 18.73 -3.55 -2.57
CA GLU A 14 17.53 -3.56 -3.42
C GLU A 14 17.31 -2.22 -4.10
N GLN A 15 17.02 -2.28 -5.39
CA GLN A 15 16.32 -1.25 -6.15
C GLN A 15 15.06 -1.87 -6.74
N GLU A 16 14.00 -1.08 -6.87
CA GLU A 16 12.76 -1.57 -7.46
C GLU A 16 12.07 -0.55 -8.35
N ILE A 17 11.28 -1.09 -9.28
CA ILE A 17 10.26 -0.34 -10.01
C ILE A 17 8.92 -0.99 -9.68
N GLU A 18 7.98 -0.18 -9.22
CA GLU A 18 6.62 -0.63 -8.91
C GLU A 18 5.62 -0.03 -9.91
N TRP A 19 4.62 -0.84 -10.28
CA TRP A 19 3.35 -0.34 -10.79
C TRP A 19 2.20 -0.91 -9.99
N ARG A 20 1.33 -0.02 -9.49
CA ARG A 20 0.09 -0.34 -8.79
C ARG A 20 -1.10 0.22 -9.58
N ALA A 21 -2.12 -0.61 -9.76
CA ALA A 21 -3.39 -0.23 -10.34
C ALA A 21 -4.51 -0.55 -9.35
N ILE A 22 -5.34 0.46 -9.07
CA ILE A 22 -6.51 0.34 -8.21
C ILE A 22 -7.72 0.77 -9.02
N HIS A 23 -8.73 -0.09 -9.10
CA HIS A 23 -10.02 0.26 -9.66
C HIS A 23 -11.07 0.18 -8.58
N GLN A 24 -11.76 1.30 -8.36
CA GLN A 24 -12.79 1.44 -7.38
C GLN A 24 -14.11 1.76 -8.08
N ASP A 25 -15.20 1.13 -7.64
CA ASP A 25 -16.53 1.43 -8.16
C ASP A 25 -17.18 2.60 -7.39
N HIS A 26 -18.48 2.53 -7.13
CA HIS A 26 -19.21 3.60 -6.46
C HIS A 26 -18.86 3.66 -4.97
N GLN A 27 -18.51 4.86 -4.50
CA GLN A 27 -18.40 5.25 -3.10
C GLN A 27 -19.11 6.62 -2.92
N PRO A 28 -19.89 6.83 -1.86
CA PRO A 28 -20.52 8.13 -1.62
C PRO A 28 -19.48 9.25 -1.49
N GLY A 29 -19.74 10.40 -2.12
CA GLY A 29 -18.88 11.58 -2.01
C GLY A 29 -17.66 11.59 -2.93
N THR A 30 -17.40 10.51 -3.66
CA THR A 30 -16.31 10.43 -4.64
C THR A 30 -16.84 10.21 -6.06
N ALA A 31 -15.97 10.40 -7.06
CA ALA A 31 -16.33 10.14 -8.44
C ALA A 31 -16.50 8.63 -8.69
N ASP A 32 -17.45 8.27 -9.55
CA ASP A 32 -17.69 6.87 -9.87
C ASP A 32 -16.57 6.28 -10.74
N ASN A 33 -16.30 4.98 -10.55
CA ASN A 33 -15.41 4.18 -11.39
C ASN A 33 -13.96 4.70 -11.45
N THR A 34 -13.45 5.22 -10.33
CA THR A 34 -12.08 5.69 -10.20
C THR A 34 -11.06 4.61 -10.54
N GLN A 35 -10.00 5.02 -11.25
CA GLN A 35 -8.84 4.23 -11.62
C GLN A 35 -7.59 4.99 -11.21
N LEU A 36 -6.90 4.50 -10.19
CA LEU A 36 -5.63 5.04 -9.74
C LEU A 36 -4.49 4.20 -10.29
N HIS A 37 -3.45 4.86 -10.77
CA HIS A 37 -2.20 4.25 -11.20
C HIS A 37 -1.03 4.90 -10.47
N ARG A 38 -0.31 4.12 -9.67
CA ARG A 38 0.90 4.55 -8.97
C ARG A 38 2.11 3.93 -9.64
N PHE A 39 3.11 4.73 -9.96
CA PHE A 39 4.38 4.28 -10.53
C PHE A 39 5.52 4.73 -9.61
N ALA A 40 6.31 3.78 -9.13
CA ALA A 40 7.35 4.05 -8.16
C ALA A 40 8.73 3.67 -8.67
N TYR A 41 9.73 4.38 -8.17
CA TYR A 41 11.10 3.90 -8.10
C TYR A 41 11.56 3.90 -6.64
N GLY A 42 12.07 2.75 -6.21
CA GLY A 42 12.50 2.51 -4.84
C GLY A 42 13.96 2.08 -4.73
N ARG A 43 14.58 2.37 -3.59
CA ARG A 43 15.92 1.90 -3.27
C ARG A 43 16.18 1.81 -1.76
N SER A 44 16.87 0.74 -1.38
CA SER A 44 17.47 0.60 -0.05
C SER A 44 18.68 1.54 0.12
N LEU A 45 18.66 2.32 1.20
CA LEU A 45 19.80 3.17 1.61
C LEU A 45 20.83 2.37 2.42
N ASN A 46 20.35 1.41 3.20
CA ASN A 46 21.12 0.46 4.00
C ASN A 46 20.24 -0.78 4.25
N ASP A 47 20.61 -1.58 5.23
CA ASP A 47 19.90 -2.79 5.64
C ASP A 47 18.61 -2.54 6.43
N ARG A 48 18.25 -1.28 6.69
CA ARG A 48 17.07 -0.92 7.49
C ARG A 48 16.17 0.14 6.87
N TRP A 49 16.68 0.94 5.93
CA TRP A 49 15.94 2.04 5.32
C TRP A 49 15.73 1.81 3.83
N PHE A 50 14.48 1.95 3.41
CA PHE A 50 14.06 1.94 2.02
C PHE A 50 13.37 3.26 1.70
N LEU A 51 13.70 3.87 0.56
CA LEU A 51 13.05 5.08 0.07
C LEU A 51 12.39 4.81 -1.27
N GLU A 52 11.19 5.33 -1.44
CA GLU A 52 10.43 5.27 -2.70
C GLU A 52 9.94 6.66 -3.09
N VAL A 53 9.82 6.88 -4.39
CA VAL A 53 9.19 8.07 -4.96
C VAL A 53 8.16 7.63 -5.97
N TYR A 54 6.95 8.16 -5.84
CA TYR A 54 5.81 7.81 -6.66
C TYR A 54 5.35 8.97 -7.54
N LEU A 55 4.89 8.62 -8.74
CA LEU A 55 3.98 9.43 -9.55
C LEU A 55 2.62 8.75 -9.56
N ILE A 56 1.58 9.50 -9.21
CA ILE A 56 0.23 8.99 -9.05
C ILE A 56 -0.64 9.67 -10.10
N GLY A 57 -1.32 8.88 -10.92
CA GLY A 57 -2.29 9.38 -11.90
C GLY A 57 -3.65 8.78 -11.67
N GLU A 58 -4.69 9.58 -11.86
CA GLU A 58 -6.07 9.21 -11.66
C GLU A 58 -6.89 9.37 -12.94
N LYS A 59 -7.92 8.55 -13.08
CA LYS A 59 -9.03 8.71 -14.02
C LYS A 59 -10.34 8.31 -13.35
N SER A 60 -11.41 9.08 -13.55
CA SER A 60 -12.77 8.75 -13.09
C SER A 60 -13.75 8.57 -14.27
N ALA A 61 -15.04 8.34 -13.99
CA ALA A 61 -16.08 8.25 -15.03
C ALA A 61 -16.25 9.55 -15.83
N ASP A 62 -16.08 10.69 -15.17
CA ASP A 62 -16.34 12.01 -15.75
C ASP A 62 -15.06 12.72 -16.23
N ASP A 63 -13.88 12.22 -15.85
CA ASP A 63 -12.59 12.81 -16.19
C ASP A 63 -11.66 11.91 -17.02
N SER A 64 -10.75 12.56 -17.76
CA SER A 64 -9.65 11.89 -18.45
C SER A 64 -8.47 11.62 -17.52
N PHE A 65 -7.67 10.61 -17.85
CA PHE A 65 -6.45 10.31 -17.09
C PHE A 65 -5.51 11.53 -17.00
N ALA A 66 -5.16 11.91 -15.78
CA ALA A 66 -4.26 13.02 -15.47
C ALA A 66 -3.26 12.63 -14.38
N LEU A 67 -2.23 13.44 -14.21
CA LEU A 67 -1.32 13.32 -13.07
C LEU A 67 -2.01 13.95 -11.86
N GLU A 68 -2.13 13.16 -10.79
CA GLU A 68 -2.87 13.52 -9.59
C GLU A 68 -1.95 14.00 -8.49
N ALA A 69 -0.90 13.23 -8.17
CA ALA A 69 -0.03 13.53 -7.04
C ALA A 69 1.40 13.01 -7.20
N TYR A 70 2.27 13.51 -6.32
CA TYR A 70 3.63 13.05 -6.11
C TYR A 70 3.78 12.61 -4.66
N GLU A 71 4.42 11.48 -4.41
CA GLU A 71 4.67 11.01 -3.05
C GLU A 71 6.13 10.60 -2.87
N VAL A 72 6.65 10.84 -1.67
CA VAL A 72 7.90 10.29 -1.17
C VAL A 72 7.61 9.45 0.06
N GLU A 73 8.02 8.18 0.02
CA GLU A 73 7.83 7.21 1.08
C GLU A 73 9.20 6.80 1.67
N ALA A 74 9.26 6.65 2.98
CA ALA A 74 10.38 6.08 3.70
C ALA A 74 9.93 4.97 4.64
N LYS A 75 10.45 3.76 4.42
CA LYS A 75 10.19 2.58 5.23
C LYS A 75 11.42 2.23 6.07
N TRP A 76 11.20 2.06 7.37
CA TRP A 76 12.24 1.72 8.34
C TRP A 76 11.96 0.37 9.00
N GLN A 77 12.82 -0.62 8.77
CA GLN A 77 12.84 -1.86 9.52
C GLN A 77 13.44 -1.63 10.92
N LEU A 78 12.60 -1.76 11.95
CA LEU A 78 12.98 -1.50 13.34
C LEU A 78 13.67 -2.70 13.99
N THR A 79 13.20 -3.91 13.66
CA THR A 79 13.69 -5.17 14.25
C THR A 79 14.15 -6.16 13.18
N GLU A 80 15.06 -7.06 13.53
CA GLU A 80 15.41 -8.16 12.65
C GLU A 80 14.27 -9.20 12.60
N GLN A 81 14.17 -9.92 11.49
CA GLN A 81 13.13 -10.95 11.33
C GLN A 81 13.27 -12.04 12.40
N GLY A 82 12.21 -12.24 13.19
CA GLY A 82 12.15 -13.22 14.27
C GLY A 82 12.90 -12.83 15.55
N GLU A 83 13.39 -11.59 15.67
CA GLU A 83 14.10 -11.11 16.87
C GLU A 83 13.20 -11.10 18.11
N PHE A 84 11.94 -10.68 17.94
CA PHE A 84 10.96 -10.57 19.02
C PHE A 84 9.74 -11.45 18.78
N TRP A 85 8.71 -11.25 19.62
CA TRP A 85 7.45 -11.96 19.43
C TRP A 85 6.83 -11.63 18.07
N ALA A 86 7.06 -10.45 17.49
CA ALA A 86 6.69 -10.02 16.14
C ALA A 86 7.79 -9.09 15.58
N ASP A 87 7.77 -8.86 14.27
CA ASP A 87 8.69 -7.98 13.56
C ASP A 87 8.04 -6.61 13.36
N TRP A 88 8.83 -5.55 13.51
CA TRP A 88 8.33 -4.18 13.55
C TRP A 88 9.02 -3.32 12.50
N GLY A 89 8.23 -2.45 11.88
CA GLY A 89 8.70 -1.40 10.99
C GLY A 89 7.93 -0.11 11.20
N ALA A 90 8.46 0.98 10.67
CA ALA A 90 7.78 2.27 10.60
C ALA A 90 7.71 2.74 9.14
N LEU A 91 6.67 3.50 8.83
CA LEU A 91 6.41 4.09 7.53
C LEU A 91 6.28 5.60 7.69
N PHE A 92 6.79 6.35 6.73
CA PHE A 92 6.67 7.81 6.66
C PHE A 92 6.42 8.20 5.22
N GLU A 93 5.36 8.96 4.98
CA GLU A 93 4.97 9.40 3.64
C GLU A 93 4.76 10.92 3.66
N ILE A 94 5.11 11.54 2.55
CA ILE A 94 4.71 12.91 2.23
C ILE A 94 4.16 12.89 0.81
N GLU A 95 2.90 13.26 0.66
CA GLU A 95 2.22 13.38 -0.62
C GLU A 95 1.89 14.86 -0.91
N LYS A 96 1.94 15.21 -2.19
CA LYS A 96 1.55 16.51 -2.72
C LYS A 96 0.70 16.32 -3.97
N GLU A 97 -0.55 16.76 -3.91
CA GLU A 97 -1.41 16.91 -5.07
C GLU A 97 -0.81 17.86 -6.11
N HIS A 98 -1.02 17.52 -7.39
CA HIS A 98 -0.39 18.19 -8.52
C HIS A 98 -1.06 19.53 -8.84
N HIS A 99 -2.38 19.60 -8.72
CA HIS A 99 -3.19 20.75 -9.17
C HIS A 99 -3.81 21.55 -8.03
N GLU A 100 -3.84 21.00 -6.81
CA GLU A 100 -4.39 21.66 -5.63
C GLU A 100 -3.27 21.97 -4.63
N ASP A 101 -3.49 22.99 -3.79
CA ASP A 101 -2.65 23.25 -2.64
C ASP A 101 -3.00 22.35 -1.45
N VAL A 102 -2.96 21.03 -1.65
CA VAL A 102 -3.16 19.99 -0.63
C VAL A 102 -1.85 19.24 -0.40
N TRP A 103 -1.51 19.01 0.86
CA TRP A 103 -0.37 18.20 1.30
C TRP A 103 -0.85 17.19 2.31
N GLU A 104 -0.30 15.98 2.25
CA GLU A 104 -0.50 14.96 3.25
C GLU A 104 0.84 14.51 3.81
N ALA A 105 0.88 14.26 5.12
CA ALA A 105 1.97 13.52 5.75
C ALA A 105 1.39 12.38 6.57
N ALA A 106 1.86 11.16 6.30
CA ALA A 106 1.45 9.98 7.02
C ALA A 106 2.61 9.35 7.78
N THR A 107 2.28 8.72 8.90
CA THR A 107 3.20 7.85 9.62
C THR A 107 2.50 6.59 10.10
N GLY A 108 3.20 5.46 9.98
CA GLY A 108 2.63 4.16 10.21
C GLY A 108 3.50 3.26 11.07
N LEU A 109 2.86 2.38 11.85
CA LEU A 109 3.49 1.23 12.47
C LEU A 109 3.14 -0.04 11.70
N LEU A 110 4.18 -0.77 11.31
CA LEU A 110 4.10 -2.01 10.57
C LEU A 110 4.43 -3.16 11.52
N ILE A 111 3.56 -4.16 11.59
CA ILE A 111 3.72 -5.30 12.48
C ILE A 111 3.54 -6.56 11.68
N GLU A 112 4.54 -7.42 11.62
CA GLU A 112 4.42 -8.72 10.99
C GLU A 112 4.71 -9.84 11.97
N LYS A 113 3.91 -10.90 11.88
CA LYS A 113 4.14 -12.12 12.63
C LYS A 113 4.04 -13.34 11.74
N GLU A 114 5.14 -14.08 11.67
CA GLU A 114 5.14 -15.43 11.13
C GLU A 114 4.81 -16.49 12.19
N TRP A 115 3.93 -17.44 11.84
CA TRP A 115 3.72 -18.69 12.59
C TRP A 115 3.47 -19.88 11.64
N GLY A 116 4.40 -20.82 11.62
CA GLY A 116 4.31 -21.99 10.74
C GLY A 116 4.21 -21.56 9.27
N LYS A 117 3.12 -21.93 8.60
CA LYS A 117 2.87 -21.54 7.19
C LYS A 117 2.08 -20.25 7.03
N TRP A 118 1.77 -19.55 8.11
CA TRP A 118 1.01 -18.31 8.07
C TRP A 118 1.91 -17.12 8.37
N SER A 119 1.60 -16.00 7.75
CA SER A 119 2.03 -14.67 8.18
C SER A 119 0.79 -13.82 8.41
N THR A 120 0.81 -12.98 9.45
CA THR A 120 -0.16 -11.90 9.59
C THR A 120 0.54 -10.57 9.71
N THR A 121 -0.02 -9.59 9.03
CA THR A 121 0.52 -8.23 8.99
C THR A 121 -0.56 -7.26 9.44
N ALA A 122 -0.15 -6.24 10.19
CA ALA A 122 -0.98 -5.14 10.60
C ALA A 122 -0.28 -3.81 10.28
N ASN A 123 -1.02 -2.89 9.67
CA ASN A 123 -0.61 -1.51 9.43
C ASN A 123 -1.52 -0.59 10.22
N LEU A 124 -0.92 0.24 11.07
CA LEU A 124 -1.61 1.27 11.84
C LEU A 124 -1.06 2.61 11.39
N ILE A 125 -1.82 3.36 10.59
CA ILE A 125 -1.36 4.59 9.95
C ILE A 125 -2.19 5.76 10.45
N ALA A 126 -1.54 6.90 10.67
CA ALA A 126 -2.19 8.18 10.87
C ALA A 126 -1.68 9.16 9.83
N ALA A 127 -2.60 9.89 9.20
CA ALA A 127 -2.30 10.87 8.16
C ALA A 127 -2.83 12.24 8.58
N TYR A 128 -2.09 13.28 8.25
CA TYR A 128 -2.52 14.65 8.45
C TYR A 128 -2.50 15.39 7.13
N GLU A 129 -3.64 15.97 6.76
CA GLU A 129 -3.82 16.73 5.55
C GLU A 129 -3.87 18.22 5.88
N TRP A 130 -3.23 19.04 5.07
CA TRP A 130 -3.25 20.50 5.21
C TRP A 130 -3.05 21.19 3.87
N GLY A 131 -3.56 22.41 3.76
CA GLY A 131 -3.50 23.12 2.50
C GLY A 131 -4.29 24.41 2.47
N ALA A 132 -4.19 25.15 1.35
CA ALA A 132 -5.10 26.25 1.07
C ALA A 132 -6.43 25.75 0.48
N ASP A 133 -6.41 24.57 -0.16
CA ASP A 133 -7.55 23.98 -0.87
C ASP A 133 -8.26 22.86 -0.08
N ILE A 134 -7.81 22.55 1.14
CA ILE A 134 -8.42 21.55 2.02
C ILE A 134 -8.61 22.08 3.45
N GLU A 135 -9.64 21.58 4.15
CA GLU A 135 -9.75 21.77 5.59
C GLU A 135 -8.83 20.79 6.32
N ASN A 136 -7.96 21.29 7.19
CA ASN A 136 -6.99 20.42 7.85
C ASN A 136 -7.68 19.30 8.64
N GLU A 137 -7.29 18.06 8.34
CA GLU A 137 -7.89 16.87 8.91
C GLU A 137 -6.83 15.88 9.39
N LEU A 138 -7.16 15.13 10.44
CA LEU A 138 -6.34 14.02 10.93
C LEU A 138 -7.12 12.72 10.71
N GLU A 139 -6.55 11.86 9.88
CA GLU A 139 -7.11 10.56 9.57
C GLU A 139 -6.35 9.43 10.28
N SER A 140 -7.02 8.28 10.40
CA SER A 140 -6.34 7.06 10.80
C SER A 140 -6.87 5.86 10.05
N SER A 141 -5.98 4.91 9.75
CA SER A 141 -6.33 3.69 9.04
C SER A 141 -5.67 2.45 9.65
N LEU A 142 -6.35 1.32 9.46
CA LEU A 142 -5.96 -0.02 9.85
C LEU A 142 -6.02 -0.92 8.62
N GLY A 143 -4.89 -1.51 8.27
CA GLY A 143 -4.79 -2.62 7.33
C GLY A 143 -4.44 -3.90 8.08
N LEU A 144 -5.13 -5.01 7.81
CA LEU A 144 -4.79 -6.34 8.31
C LEU A 144 -4.71 -7.32 7.16
N GLN A 145 -3.69 -8.18 7.15
CA GLN A 145 -3.56 -9.29 6.21
C GLN A 145 -3.32 -10.60 6.96
N ALA A 146 -3.97 -11.67 6.53
CA ALA A 146 -3.63 -13.03 6.91
C ALA A 146 -3.26 -13.83 5.66
N ARG A 147 -1.97 -14.15 5.51
CA ARG A 147 -1.39 -14.79 4.32
C ARG A 147 -0.95 -16.21 4.61
N TYR A 148 -1.29 -17.15 3.72
CA TYR A 148 -0.84 -18.54 3.78
C TYR A 148 0.24 -18.81 2.74
N ARG A 149 1.42 -19.23 3.21
CA ARG A 149 2.60 -19.56 2.39
C ARG A 149 2.44 -20.91 1.68
N TYR A 150 1.58 -20.95 0.67
CA TYR A 150 1.33 -22.15 -0.13
C TYR A 150 2.53 -22.48 -1.02
N SER A 151 3.04 -21.49 -1.75
CA SER A 151 4.25 -21.57 -2.58
C SER A 151 4.82 -20.18 -2.81
N ARG A 152 6.09 -20.06 -3.20
CA ARG A 152 6.67 -18.75 -3.54
C ARG A 152 5.89 -18.02 -4.63
N ALA A 153 5.35 -18.74 -5.60
CA ALA A 153 4.66 -18.14 -6.73
C ALA A 153 3.22 -17.70 -6.41
N ILE A 154 2.59 -18.28 -5.38
CA ILE A 154 1.20 -18.04 -5.02
C ILE A 154 1.02 -18.25 -3.51
N GLU A 155 0.62 -17.20 -2.82
CA GLU A 155 0.28 -17.13 -1.41
C GLU A 155 -1.13 -16.51 -1.26
N PRO A 156 -2.17 -17.31 -1.00
CA PRO A 156 -3.50 -16.77 -0.75
C PRO A 156 -3.55 -16.03 0.58
N ALA A 157 -4.28 -14.92 0.58
CA ALA A 157 -4.48 -14.08 1.74
C ALA A 157 -5.93 -13.58 1.85
N VAL A 158 -6.27 -13.07 3.03
CA VAL A 158 -7.46 -12.28 3.28
C VAL A 158 -7.01 -10.96 3.89
N GLU A 159 -7.57 -9.85 3.40
CA GLU A 159 -7.26 -8.50 3.84
C GLU A 159 -8.51 -7.81 4.40
N LEU A 160 -8.33 -7.07 5.50
CA LEU A 160 -9.33 -6.20 6.12
C LEU A 160 -8.78 -4.77 6.18
N TYR A 161 -9.60 -3.81 5.79
CA TYR A 161 -9.30 -2.39 5.84
C TYR A 161 -10.33 -1.66 6.71
N LYS A 162 -9.87 -0.71 7.51
CA LYS A 162 -10.73 0.21 8.26
C LYS A 162 -10.09 1.60 8.32
N GLY A 163 -10.85 2.64 7.99
CA GLY A 163 -10.48 4.05 8.07
C GLY A 163 -11.69 4.91 8.42
N GLN A 164 -11.65 6.21 8.09
CA GLN A 164 -12.77 7.13 8.25
C GLN A 164 -13.96 6.71 7.36
N ASP A 165 -13.72 6.66 6.05
CA ASP A 165 -14.72 6.32 5.02
C ASP A 165 -14.45 4.96 4.37
N THR A 166 -13.92 4.01 5.13
CA THR A 166 -13.63 2.68 4.62
C THR A 166 -13.77 1.65 5.72
N PHE A 167 -14.56 0.61 5.46
CA PHE A 167 -14.56 -0.65 6.18
C PHE A 167 -14.80 -1.77 5.18
N ALA A 168 -13.76 -2.52 4.85
CA ALA A 168 -13.79 -3.44 3.72
C ALA A 168 -13.02 -4.73 4.01
N LEU A 169 -13.42 -5.82 3.35
CA LEU A 169 -12.81 -7.14 3.50
C LEU A 169 -12.76 -7.83 2.14
N GLY A 170 -11.68 -8.55 1.86
CA GLY A 170 -11.66 -9.39 0.68
C GLY A 170 -10.47 -10.34 0.56
N PRO A 171 -10.53 -11.28 -0.39
CA PRO A 171 -9.40 -12.11 -0.74
C PRO A 171 -8.30 -11.33 -1.45
N ALA A 172 -7.07 -11.78 -1.24
CA ALA A 172 -5.89 -11.37 -1.99
C ALA A 172 -5.04 -12.59 -2.39
N LEU A 173 -4.24 -12.43 -3.43
CA LEU A 173 -3.23 -13.38 -3.88
C LEU A 173 -1.93 -12.61 -4.04
N LEU A 174 -0.87 -13.14 -3.45
CA LEU A 174 0.47 -12.60 -3.55
C LEU A 174 1.38 -13.64 -4.19
N GLY A 175 2.49 -13.21 -4.78
CA GLY A 175 3.47 -14.15 -5.29
C GLY A 175 4.76 -13.48 -5.70
N GLN A 176 5.81 -14.29 -5.82
CA GLN A 176 7.11 -13.87 -6.30
C GLN A 176 7.73 -14.90 -7.25
N VAL A 177 8.43 -14.40 -8.26
CA VAL A 177 9.16 -15.18 -9.26
C VAL A 177 10.60 -14.69 -9.33
N THR A 178 11.55 -15.55 -8.97
CA THR A 178 12.98 -15.24 -9.07
C THR A 178 13.44 -15.31 -10.53
N LEU A 179 14.08 -14.25 -11.02
CA LEU A 179 14.57 -14.14 -12.40
C LEU A 179 16.09 -14.35 -12.51
N GLY A 180 16.79 -14.43 -11.38
CA GLY A 180 18.23 -14.60 -11.32
C GLY A 180 18.77 -14.16 -9.97
N ILE A 181 20.09 -14.00 -9.88
CA ILE A 181 20.73 -13.49 -8.67
C ILE A 181 20.35 -12.02 -8.50
N GLY A 182 19.75 -11.70 -7.35
CA GLY A 182 19.35 -10.33 -6.99
C GLY A 182 18.18 -9.77 -7.80
N ARG A 183 17.47 -10.60 -8.59
CA ARG A 183 16.35 -10.15 -9.41
C ARG A 183 15.11 -10.99 -9.18
N GLN A 184 13.99 -10.32 -8.93
CA GLN A 184 12.70 -10.98 -8.82
C GLN A 184 11.58 -10.07 -9.26
N ILE A 185 10.44 -10.69 -9.59
CA ILE A 185 9.17 -10.01 -9.74
C ILE A 185 8.31 -10.41 -8.55
N LYS A 186 7.77 -9.45 -7.82
CA LYS A 186 6.66 -9.66 -6.90
C LYS A 186 5.37 -9.18 -7.55
N TRP A 187 4.26 -9.79 -7.20
CA TRP A 187 2.95 -9.38 -7.66
C TRP A 187 1.89 -9.61 -6.61
N GLU A 188 0.86 -8.77 -6.63
CA GLU A 188 -0.34 -8.92 -5.83
C GLU A 188 -1.59 -8.70 -6.67
N ALA A 189 -2.66 -9.39 -6.32
CA ALA A 189 -4.00 -9.15 -6.83
C ALA A 189 -5.01 -9.28 -5.70
N ALA A 190 -5.84 -8.27 -5.48
CA ALA A 190 -6.86 -8.28 -4.44
C ALA A 190 -8.22 -7.84 -4.98
N ALA A 191 -9.29 -8.41 -4.41
CA ALA A 191 -10.66 -8.01 -4.65
C ALA A 191 -11.32 -7.74 -3.30
N ILE A 192 -11.48 -6.48 -2.95
CA ILE A 192 -11.93 -6.02 -1.64
C ILE A 192 -13.34 -5.47 -1.75
N PHE A 193 -14.20 -5.80 -0.77
CA PHE A 193 -15.62 -5.47 -0.77
C PHE A 193 -15.97 -4.62 0.44
N GLY A 194 -16.67 -3.51 0.23
CA GLY A 194 -17.20 -2.67 1.30
C GLY A 194 -18.17 -3.43 2.19
N LEU A 195 -18.12 -3.15 3.50
CA LEU A 195 -18.96 -3.76 4.53
C LEU A 195 -19.97 -2.77 5.13
N ASP A 196 -19.91 -1.50 4.75
CA ASP A 196 -20.84 -0.45 5.13
C ASP A 196 -21.24 0.42 3.92
N SER A 197 -22.02 1.48 4.17
CA SER A 197 -22.51 2.38 3.12
C SER A 197 -21.49 3.41 2.67
N ASP A 198 -20.49 3.69 3.49
CA ASP A 198 -19.56 4.80 3.31
C ASP A 198 -18.30 4.34 2.53
N SER A 199 -18.08 3.02 2.53
CA SER A 199 -17.06 2.33 1.74
C SER A 199 -17.41 2.24 0.25
N PRO A 200 -16.39 2.12 -0.61
CA PRO A 200 -16.59 1.62 -1.96
C PRO A 200 -17.24 0.24 -1.96
N ASN A 201 -18.14 -0.03 -2.91
CA ASN A 201 -18.76 -1.34 -3.00
C ASN A 201 -17.71 -2.42 -3.32
N ARG A 202 -16.78 -2.12 -4.23
CA ARG A 202 -15.71 -3.01 -4.68
C ARG A 202 -14.47 -2.21 -5.07
N THR A 203 -13.33 -2.76 -4.65
CA THR A 203 -12.01 -2.31 -5.06
C THR A 203 -11.22 -3.49 -5.59
N LEU A 204 -10.72 -3.37 -6.82
CA LEU A 204 -9.78 -4.31 -7.42
C LEU A 204 -8.38 -3.70 -7.39
N ARG A 205 -7.42 -4.39 -6.77
CA ARG A 205 -6.01 -3.96 -6.71
C ARG A 205 -5.15 -4.95 -7.47
N PHE A 206 -4.23 -4.43 -8.28
CA PHE A 206 -3.16 -5.18 -8.90
C PHE A 206 -1.83 -4.44 -8.69
N LEU A 207 -0.79 -5.17 -8.32
CA LEU A 207 0.54 -4.62 -8.06
C LEU A 207 1.58 -5.53 -8.68
N VAL A 208 2.61 -4.93 -9.29
CA VAL A 208 3.81 -5.62 -9.75
C VAL A 208 5.03 -4.80 -9.35
N GLU A 209 5.99 -5.45 -8.70
CA GLU A 209 7.30 -4.91 -8.37
C GLU A 209 8.36 -5.70 -9.13
N PHE A 210 9.32 -5.00 -9.74
CA PHE A 210 10.52 -5.60 -10.30
C PHE A 210 11.74 -5.12 -9.51
N GLU A 211 12.39 -6.05 -8.82
CA GLU A 211 13.58 -5.81 -8.01
C GLU A 211 14.87 -6.20 -8.75
N PHE A 212 15.95 -5.43 -8.58
CA PHE A 212 17.24 -5.66 -9.25
C PHE A 212 18.48 -5.11 -8.53
#